data_AF-A0A075JM17-F1
#
_entry.id   AF-A0A075JM17-F1
#
_cell.length_a   1.000
_cell.length_b   1.000
_cell.length_c   1.000
_cell.angle_alpha   90.00
_cell.angle_beta   90.00
_cell.angle_gamma   90.00
#
_symmetry.space_group_name_H-M   'P 1'
#
loop_
_entity.id
_entity.type
_entity.pdbx_description
1 polymer ?
#
loop_
_entity_poly.entity_id
_entity_poly.type
_entity_poly.pdbx_seq_one_letter_code
_entity_poly.pdbx_strand_id
1 'polypeptide(L)'
;MNKQPLDQELIREYIIAAHGNFIEVKRLIEQEPALLHAVINWNMDDWESGLGAAAHTGNRDIAEWLLERGARMDIFTAAMLGELSIVKGIIDTQPSALHSKGPHGIPLIRHAEMGGKPAEPVLNYLQTLLTEEAIR
;
A
#
# COMPACT_ATOMS: atom_id res chain seq x y z
N MET A 1 30.19 5.85 -6.33
CA MET A 1 29.62 4.52 -6.65
C MET A 1 28.82 4.65 -7.93
N ASN A 2 29.08 3.83 -8.94
CA ASN A 2 28.28 3.77 -10.15
C ASN A 2 27.02 2.94 -9.83
N LYS A 3 25.95 3.58 -9.37
CA LYS A 3 24.68 2.90 -9.10
C LYS A 3 23.94 2.75 -10.42
N GLN A 4 23.75 1.52 -10.87
CA GLN A 4 22.90 1.21 -12.01
C GLN A 4 21.43 1.10 -11.55
N PRO A 5 20.45 1.28 -12.45
CA PRO A 5 19.07 0.92 -12.17
C PRO A 5 18.95 -0.55 -11.77
N LEU A 6 17.94 -0.86 -10.95
CA LEU A 6 17.60 -2.23 -10.58
C LEU A 6 17.14 -3.04 -11.80
N ASP A 7 17.41 -4.34 -11.76
CA ASP A 7 16.90 -5.29 -12.74
C ASP A 7 15.36 -5.32 -12.68
N GLN A 8 14.71 -5.16 -13.83
CA GLN A 8 13.25 -5.05 -13.93
C GLN A 8 12.54 -6.35 -13.59
N GLU A 9 13.13 -7.50 -13.90
CA GLU A 9 12.54 -8.80 -13.55
C GLU A 9 12.64 -9.00 -12.03
N LEU A 10 13.76 -8.61 -11.42
CA LEU A 10 13.91 -8.67 -9.97
C LEU A 10 12.90 -7.77 -9.23
N ILE A 11 12.62 -6.57 -9.76
CA ILE A 11 11.55 -5.69 -9.24
C ILE A 11 10.19 -6.39 -9.34
N ARG A 12 9.90 -7.00 -10.50
CA ARG A 12 8.65 -7.70 -10.76
C ARG A 12 8.47 -8.88 -9.80
N GLU A 13 9.49 -9.74 -9.65
CA GLU A 13 9.49 -10.87 -8.73
C GLU A 13 9.23 -10.44 -7.29
N TYR A 14 9.89 -9.38 -6.84
CA TYR A 14 9.70 -8.82 -5.49
C TYR A 14 8.27 -8.33 -5.26
N ILE A 15 7.72 -7.56 -6.19
CA ILE A 15 6.36 -7.00 -6.01
C ILE A 15 5.31 -8.12 -6.08
N ILE A 16 5.48 -9.12 -6.95
CA ILE A 16 4.63 -10.33 -6.97
C ILE A 16 4.72 -11.06 -5.63
N ALA A 17 5.93 -11.26 -5.09
CA ALA A 17 6.11 -11.92 -3.80
C ALA A 17 5.43 -11.14 -2.66
N ALA A 18 5.41 -9.81 -2.71
CA ALA A 18 4.80 -8.97 -1.69
C ALA A 18 3.27 -9.11 -1.57
N HIS A 19 2.62 -9.79 -2.53
CA HIS A 19 1.19 -10.16 -2.44
C HIS A 19 0.92 -11.31 -1.45
N GLY A 20 1.94 -11.91 -0.81
CA GLY A 20 1.72 -12.90 0.27
C GLY A 20 2.84 -13.90 0.51
N ASN A 21 3.90 -13.92 -0.31
CA ASN A 21 5.05 -14.78 -0.10
C ASN A 21 6.12 -14.08 0.75
N PHE A 22 5.90 -14.03 2.06
CA PHE A 22 6.79 -13.31 2.97
C PHE A 22 8.23 -13.87 3.01
N ILE A 23 8.40 -15.18 2.85
CA ILE A 23 9.72 -15.81 2.80
C ILE A 23 10.50 -15.28 1.59
N GLU A 24 9.85 -15.19 0.44
CA GLU A 24 10.48 -14.71 -0.79
C GLU A 24 10.74 -13.21 -0.74
N VAL A 25 9.85 -12.41 -0.16
CA VAL A 25 10.09 -10.98 0.11
C VAL A 25 11.39 -10.78 0.89
N LYS A 26 11.59 -11.55 1.98
CA LYS A 26 12.83 -11.47 2.79
C LYS A 26 14.06 -11.85 1.96
N ARG A 27 13.99 -12.98 1.25
CA ARG A 27 15.08 -13.48 0.42
C ARG A 27 15.51 -12.47 -0.64
N LEU A 28 14.55 -11.85 -1.33
CA LEU A 28 14.80 -10.87 -2.38
C LEU A 28 15.39 -9.56 -1.84
N ILE A 29 14.86 -9.02 -0.73
CA ILE A 29 15.43 -7.82 -0.11
C ILE A 29 16.83 -8.07 0.48
N GLU A 30 17.09 -9.25 1.03
CA GLU A 30 18.45 -9.62 1.48
C GLU A 30 19.44 -9.69 0.31
N GLN A 31 18.99 -10.18 -0.86
CA GLN A 31 19.78 -10.23 -2.08
C GLN A 31 20.03 -8.84 -2.68
N GLU A 32 19.02 -7.97 -2.71
CA GLU A 32 19.11 -6.61 -3.25
C GLU A 32 18.31 -5.63 -2.38
N PRO A 33 18.94 -4.97 -1.39
CA PRO A 33 18.26 -4.11 -0.43
C PRO A 33 17.52 -2.91 -1.05
N ALA A 34 17.91 -2.45 -2.24
CA ALA A 34 17.23 -1.34 -2.89
C ALA A 34 15.82 -1.70 -3.40
N LEU A 35 15.46 -2.99 -3.47
CA LEU A 35 14.09 -3.43 -3.79
C LEU A 35 13.06 -2.88 -2.80
N LEU A 36 13.45 -2.59 -1.55
CA LEU A 36 12.55 -1.99 -0.55
C LEU A 36 11.80 -0.76 -1.07
N HIS A 37 12.45 0.05 -1.92
CA HIS A 37 11.89 1.28 -2.49
C HIS A 37 11.54 1.16 -3.97
N ALA A 38 11.60 -0.06 -4.53
CA ALA A 38 11.23 -0.31 -5.90
C ALA A 38 9.72 -0.18 -6.11
N VAL A 39 9.35 0.30 -7.30
CA VAL A 39 7.98 0.46 -7.78
C VAL A 39 7.96 -0.03 -9.21
N ILE A 40 6.91 -0.77 -9.59
CA ILE A 40 6.64 -1.19 -10.96
C ILE A 40 5.46 -0.40 -11.52
N ASN A 41 5.45 -0.18 -12.83
CA ASN A 41 4.27 0.22 -13.58
C ASN A 41 3.78 -0.99 -14.37
N TRP A 42 2.66 -1.58 -13.95
CA TRP A 42 2.11 -2.77 -14.61
C TRP A 42 1.59 -2.45 -16.01
N ASN A 43 0.94 -1.29 -16.16
CA ASN A 43 0.58 -0.68 -17.43
C ASN A 43 0.09 0.75 -17.20
N MET A 44 0.45 1.67 -18.10
CA MET A 44 0.00 3.07 -18.11
C MET A 44 0.18 3.81 -16.77
N ASP A 45 -0.82 3.78 -15.89
CA ASP A 45 -0.87 4.48 -14.60
C ASP A 45 -1.09 3.51 -13.41
N ASP A 46 -0.84 2.22 -13.62
CA ASP A 46 -0.94 1.17 -12.60
C ASP A 46 0.40 1.00 -11.86
N TRP A 47 0.71 1.95 -10.99
CA TRP A 47 1.93 1.96 -10.19
C TRP A 47 1.77 1.19 -8.89
N GLU A 48 2.74 0.34 -8.58
CA GLU A 48 2.72 -0.47 -7.37
C GLU A 48 4.11 -0.60 -6.73
N SER A 49 4.16 -0.42 -5.41
CA SER A 49 5.32 -0.77 -4.59
C SER A 49 5.08 -2.11 -3.89
N GLY A 50 6.13 -2.75 -3.36
CA GLY A 50 5.96 -3.96 -2.53
C GLY A 50 5.05 -3.71 -1.31
N LEU A 51 5.08 -2.50 -0.74
CA LEU A 51 4.17 -2.13 0.35
C LEU A 51 2.71 -2.01 -0.14
N GLY A 52 2.50 -1.45 -1.34
CA GLY A 52 1.18 -1.37 -1.98
C GLY A 52 0.59 -2.75 -2.29
N ALA A 53 1.42 -3.68 -2.77
CA ALA A 53 1.05 -5.08 -2.98
C ALA A 53 0.57 -5.74 -1.67
N ALA A 54 1.35 -5.59 -0.59
CA ALA A 54 0.97 -6.13 0.72
C ALA A 54 -0.30 -5.47 1.27
N ALA A 55 -0.48 -4.16 1.06
CA ALA A 55 -1.63 -3.40 1.54
C ALA A 55 -2.93 -3.82 0.85
N HIS A 56 -2.97 -3.88 -0.48
CA HIS A 56 -4.22 -4.21 -1.17
C HIS A 56 -4.61 -5.70 -1.04
N THR A 57 -3.68 -6.56 -0.63
CA THR A 57 -3.92 -7.98 -0.36
C THR A 57 -4.11 -8.31 1.13
N GLY A 58 -4.01 -7.32 2.03
CA GLY A 58 -4.20 -7.52 3.47
C GLY A 58 -3.07 -8.26 4.19
N ASN A 59 -1.88 -8.37 3.57
CA ASN A 59 -0.72 -9.04 4.15
C ASN A 59 -0.01 -8.14 5.17
N ARG A 60 -0.64 -7.98 6.35
CA ARG A 60 -0.16 -7.12 7.45
C ARG A 60 1.29 -7.42 7.84
N ASP A 61 1.65 -8.68 8.05
CA ASP A 61 3.00 -9.05 8.49
C ASP A 61 4.09 -8.60 7.49
N ILE A 62 3.79 -8.65 6.19
CA ILE A 62 4.69 -8.15 5.14
C ILE A 62 4.78 -6.62 5.22
N ALA A 63 3.62 -5.94 5.30
CA ALA A 63 3.57 -4.49 5.33
C ALA A 63 4.32 -3.90 6.55
N GLU A 64 4.06 -4.42 7.74
CA GLU A 64 4.72 -4.00 8.98
C GLU A 64 6.24 -4.25 8.92
N TRP A 65 6.66 -5.41 8.42
CA TRP A 65 8.09 -5.74 8.27
C TRP A 65 8.81 -4.85 7.25
N LEU A 66 8.15 -4.45 6.16
CA LEU A 66 8.67 -3.49 5.18
C LEU A 66 8.78 -2.08 5.80
N LEU A 67 7.79 -1.66 6.58
CA LEU A 67 7.79 -0.37 7.28
C LEU A 67 8.92 -0.27 8.31
N GLU A 68 9.15 -1.33 9.09
CA GLU A 68 10.28 -1.42 10.02
C GLU A 68 11.66 -1.21 9.35
N ARG A 69 11.74 -1.48 8.03
CA ARG A 69 12.96 -1.32 7.23
C ARG A 69 13.03 0.02 6.51
N GLY A 70 12.02 0.87 6.65
CA GLY A 70 11.96 2.19 6.04
C GLY A 70 11.28 2.23 4.67
N ALA A 71 10.39 1.29 4.38
CA ALA A 71 9.39 1.51 3.32
C ALA A 71 8.57 2.77 3.63
N ARG A 72 8.10 3.46 2.58
CA ARG A 72 7.36 4.72 2.73
C ARG A 72 5.87 4.44 2.73
N MET A 73 5.23 4.70 3.86
CA MET A 73 3.78 4.56 4.01
C MET A 73 3.04 5.54 3.09
N ASP A 74 2.00 5.05 2.42
CA ASP A 74 1.00 5.83 1.71
C ASP A 74 -0.37 5.73 2.41
N ILE A 75 -1.37 6.47 1.91
CA ILE A 75 -2.73 6.48 2.47
C ILE A 75 -3.40 5.09 2.40
N PHE A 76 -3.07 4.29 1.39
CA PHE A 76 -3.64 2.96 1.18
C PHE A 76 -3.15 1.97 2.24
N THR A 77 -1.85 2.00 2.51
CA THR A 77 -1.23 1.22 3.59
C THR A 77 -1.72 1.70 4.95
N ALA A 78 -1.79 3.02 5.16
CA ALA A 78 -2.38 3.58 6.38
C ALA A 78 -3.81 3.09 6.60
N ALA A 79 -4.61 3.02 5.53
CA ALA A 79 -5.96 2.50 5.60
C ALA A 79 -6.00 1.00 5.96
N MET A 80 -5.20 0.16 5.30
CA MET A 80 -5.10 -1.27 5.62
C MET A 80 -4.60 -1.52 7.05
N LEU A 81 -3.64 -0.72 7.52
CA LEU A 81 -3.07 -0.91 8.84
C LEU A 81 -3.98 -0.38 9.97
N GLY A 82 -5.01 0.42 9.64
CA GLY A 82 -5.91 1.01 10.63
C GLY A 82 -5.42 2.33 11.22
N GLU A 83 -4.49 3.00 10.54
CA GLU A 83 -3.87 4.27 10.95
C GLU A 83 -4.83 5.46 10.75
N LEU A 84 -5.90 5.50 11.54
CA LEU A 84 -6.99 6.48 11.39
C LEU A 84 -6.53 7.92 11.46
N SER A 85 -5.56 8.25 12.31
CA SER A 85 -5.03 9.60 12.45
C SER A 85 -4.36 10.08 11.16
N ILE A 86 -3.62 9.20 10.48
CA ILE A 86 -2.95 9.48 9.20
C ILE A 86 -3.99 9.63 8.09
N VAL A 87 -4.94 8.70 7.99
CA VAL A 87 -5.99 8.76 6.96
C VAL A 87 -6.82 10.04 7.09
N LYS A 88 -7.21 10.41 8.32
CA LYS A 88 -7.89 11.69 8.59
C LYS A 88 -7.05 12.88 8.17
N GLY A 89 -5.79 12.95 8.61
CA GLY A 89 -4.92 14.08 8.28
C GLY A 89 -4.73 14.28 6.77
N ILE A 90 -4.61 13.19 6.01
CA ILE A 90 -4.50 13.27 4.54
C ILE A 90 -5.81 13.73 3.91
N ILE A 91 -6.97 13.18 4.31
CA ILE A 91 -8.27 13.58 3.74
C ILE A 91 -8.62 15.01 4.12
N ASP A 92 -8.33 15.45 5.34
CA ASP A 92 -8.56 16.83 5.78
C ASP A 92 -7.71 17.83 4.97
N THR A 93 -6.49 17.44 4.60
CA THR A 93 -5.58 18.26 3.78
C THR A 93 -5.93 18.22 2.29
N GLN A 94 -6.32 17.04 1.80
CA GLN A 94 -6.63 16.77 0.40
C GLN A 94 -7.95 15.98 0.31
N PRO A 95 -9.12 16.65 0.32
CA PRO A 95 -10.42 15.96 0.36
C PRO A 95 -10.65 14.98 -0.79
N SER A 96 -10.06 15.23 -1.96
CA SER A 96 -10.15 14.31 -3.10
C SER A 96 -9.48 12.96 -2.85
N ALA A 97 -8.64 12.82 -1.81
CA ALA A 97 -8.00 11.57 -1.45
C ALA A 97 -9.01 10.49 -1.03
N LEU A 98 -10.22 10.87 -0.61
CA LEU A 98 -11.33 9.95 -0.35
C LEU A 98 -11.61 9.01 -1.56
N HIS A 99 -11.41 9.52 -2.78
CA HIS A 99 -11.66 8.82 -4.04
C HIS A 99 -10.39 8.31 -4.72
N SER A 100 -9.24 8.37 -4.03
CA SER A 100 -7.98 7.87 -4.56
C SER A 100 -8.03 6.37 -4.82
N LYS A 101 -7.33 5.96 -5.88
CA LYS A 101 -7.16 4.56 -6.28
C LYS A 101 -5.70 4.17 -6.13
N GLY A 102 -5.46 3.04 -5.49
CA GLY A 102 -4.15 2.43 -5.35
C GLY A 102 -3.84 1.51 -6.55
N PRO A 103 -2.94 0.53 -6.36
CA PRO A 103 -2.65 -0.49 -7.37
C PRO A 103 -3.91 -1.11 -7.94
N HIS A 104 -3.91 -1.38 -9.24
CA HIS A 104 -5.00 -2.00 -9.99
C HIS A 104 -6.31 -1.22 -9.95
N GLY A 105 -6.26 0.08 -9.66
CA GLY A 105 -7.45 0.92 -9.55
C GLY A 105 -8.29 0.64 -8.30
N ILE A 106 -7.76 -0.09 -7.33
CA ILE A 106 -8.47 -0.48 -6.11
C ILE A 106 -8.72 0.78 -5.27
N PRO A 107 -9.98 1.10 -4.91
CA PRO A 107 -10.28 2.33 -4.19
C PRO A 107 -9.79 2.25 -2.74
N LEU A 108 -9.53 3.43 -2.14
CA LEU A 108 -9.03 3.57 -0.77
C LEU A 108 -9.80 2.72 0.26
N ILE A 109 -11.14 2.73 0.19
CA ILE A 109 -11.99 1.99 1.13
C ILE A 109 -11.72 0.48 1.12
N ARG A 110 -11.38 -0.11 -0.02
CA ARG A 110 -11.08 -1.56 -0.11
C ARG A 110 -9.81 -1.92 0.65
N HIS A 111 -8.85 -1.02 0.76
CA HIS A 111 -7.64 -1.27 1.56
C HIS A 111 -7.99 -1.35 3.05
N ALA A 112 -8.90 -0.50 3.54
CA ALA A 112 -9.41 -0.60 4.91
C ALA A 112 -10.18 -1.91 5.15
N GLU A 113 -10.96 -2.39 4.17
CA GLU A 113 -11.62 -3.69 4.27
C GLU A 113 -10.61 -4.85 4.38
N MET A 114 -9.55 -4.82 3.55
CA MET A 114 -8.49 -5.82 3.60
C MET A 114 -7.71 -5.81 4.91
N GLY A 115 -7.71 -4.69 5.63
CA GLY A 115 -7.12 -4.56 6.96
C GLY A 115 -7.88 -5.30 8.06
N GLY A 116 -9.11 -5.75 7.80
CA GLY A 116 -9.94 -6.50 8.74
C GLY A 116 -10.27 -5.73 10.02
N LYS A 117 -10.41 -6.45 11.13
CA LYS A 117 -10.82 -5.87 12.42
C LYS A 117 -9.96 -4.69 12.89
N PRO A 118 -8.62 -4.71 12.80
CA PRO A 118 -7.81 -3.54 13.16
C PRO A 118 -8.12 -2.27 12.36
N ALA A 119 -8.55 -2.40 11.10
CA ALA A 119 -8.86 -1.27 10.22
C ALA A 119 -10.33 -0.82 10.29
N GLU A 120 -11.17 -1.45 11.13
CA GLU A 120 -12.58 -1.10 11.31
C GLU A 120 -12.81 0.41 11.60
N PRO A 121 -12.00 1.10 12.43
CA PRO A 121 -12.16 2.54 12.63
C PRO A 121 -11.95 3.37 11.35
N VAL A 122 -11.01 2.96 10.49
CA VAL A 122 -10.78 3.61 9.19
C VAL A 122 -11.94 3.31 8.25
N LEU A 123 -12.36 2.04 8.17
CA LEU A 123 -13.47 1.63 7.32
C LEU A 123 -14.74 2.42 7.64
N ASN A 124 -15.10 2.51 8.92
CA ASN A 124 -16.27 3.27 9.37
C ASN A 124 -16.17 4.76 9.05
N TYR A 125 -14.96 5.35 9.20
CA TYR A 125 -14.73 6.74 8.87
C TYR A 125 -14.93 7.01 7.37
N LEU A 126 -14.32 6.20 6.50
CA LEU A 126 -14.44 6.33 5.04
C LEU A 126 -15.89 6.11 4.58
N GLN A 127 -16.59 5.11 5.12
CA GLN A 127 -18.00 4.85 4.82
C GLN A 127 -18.91 6.01 5.20
N THR A 128 -18.66 6.65 6.34
CA THR A 128 -19.41 7.82 6.79
C THR A 128 -19.27 8.96 5.79
N LEU A 129 -18.04 9.30 5.40
CA LEU A 129 -17.78 10.38 4.44
C LEU A 129 -18.42 10.13 3.07
N LEU A 130 -18.30 8.91 2.54
CA LEU A 130 -18.90 8.53 1.25
C LEU A 130 -20.43 8.58 1.31
N THR A 131 -21.03 8.20 2.44
CA THR A 131 -22.49 8.26 2.63
C THR A 131 -22.97 9.71 2.72
N GLU A 132 -22.27 10.57 3.45
CA GLU A 132 -22.58 11.99 3.55
C GLU A 132 -22.47 12.71 2.20
N GLU A 133 -21.49 12.36 1.36
CA GLU A 133 -21.36 12.90 0.01
C GLU A 133 -22.53 12.47 -0.90
N ALA A 134 -22.99 11.22 -0.79
CA ALA A 134 -24.07 10.68 -1.62
C ALA A 134 -25.46 11.29 -1.34
N ILE A 135 -25.64 11.95 -0.19
CA ILE A 135 -26.90 12.58 0.22
C ILE A 135 -26.93 14.09 -0.09
N ARG A 136 -25.80 14.67 -0.51
CA ARG A 136 -25.69 16.07 -0.94
C ARG A 136 -26.10 16.25 -2.40
#